data_AF-A0A625KHA7-F1
#
_entry.id   AF-A0A625KHA7-F1
#
_cell.length_a   1.000
_cell.length_b   1.000
_cell.length_c   1.000
_cell.angle_alpha   90.00
_cell.angle_beta   90.00
_cell.angle_gamma   90.00
#
_symmetry.space_group_name_H-M   'P 1'
#
loop_
_entity.id
_entity.type
_entity.pdbx_description
1 polymer ?
#
loop_
_entity_poly.entity_id
_entity_poly.type
_entity_poly.pdbx_seq_one_letter_code
_entity_poly.pdbx_strand_id
1 'polypeptide(L)' 'SRIFYRDNKSYFNIIIDNSIRKWVLRLYINNARTYFVINDEEKTTIEIVDVIDIFNHADKIIPVVERYL' A
#
# COMPACT_ATOMS: atom_id res chain seq x y z
N SER A 1 -3.19 6.96 -16.69
CA SER A 1 -2.59 6.60 -15.40
C SER A 1 -3.01 5.18 -15.04
N ARG A 2 -2.10 4.31 -14.57
CA ARG A 2 -2.39 2.90 -14.16
C ARG A 2 -2.55 2.72 -12.65
N ILE A 3 -2.16 3.71 -11.85
CA ILE A 3 -2.26 3.69 -10.39
C ILE A 3 -3.59 4.36 -9.99
N PHE A 4 -4.36 3.68 -9.17
CA PHE A 4 -5.64 4.14 -8.64
C PHE A 4 -5.69 3.91 -7.12
N TYR A 5 -6.64 4.57 -6.47
CA TYR A 5 -6.91 4.35 -5.05
C TYR A 5 -8.39 4.10 -4.79
N ARG A 6 -8.69 3.45 -3.66
CA ARG A 6 -10.04 3.31 -3.12
C ARG A 6 -10.01 3.55 -1.63
N ASP A 7 -10.87 4.46 -1.17
CA ASP A 7 -11.10 4.65 0.25
C ASP A 7 -12.11 3.61 0.73
N ASN A 8 -11.65 2.66 1.55
CA ASN A 8 -12.50 1.67 2.19
C ASN A 8 -12.67 2.04 3.66
N LYS A 9 -13.75 1.55 4.28
CA LYS A 9 -14.09 1.83 5.69
C LYS A 9 -12.93 1.67 6.68
N SER A 10 -12.00 0.75 6.44
CA SER A 10 -10.91 0.43 7.36
C SER A 10 -9.51 0.79 6.86
N TYR A 11 -9.36 1.15 5.58
CA TYR A 11 -8.05 1.43 4.98
C TYR A 11 -8.16 2.12 3.62
N PHE A 12 -7.12 2.85 3.27
CA PHE A 12 -6.93 3.41 1.95
C PHE A 12 -6.14 2.43 1.07
N ASN A 13 -6.74 1.99 -0.04
CA ASN A 13 -6.21 0.93 -0.88
C ASN A 13 -5.58 1.48 -2.15
N ILE A 14 -4.30 1.19 -2.40
CA ILE A 14 -3.61 1.52 -3.66
C ILE A 14 -3.66 0.32 -4.59
N ILE A 15 -4.15 0.51 -5.82
CA ILE A 15 -4.39 -0.56 -6.79
C ILE A 15 -3.87 -0.21 -8.19
N ILE A 16 -3.56 -1.24 -8.97
CA ILE A 16 -3.13 -1.15 -10.37
C ILE A 16 -4.30 -1.50 -11.31
N ASP A 17 -4.39 -0.80 -12.43
CA ASP A 17 -5.38 -1.00 -13.51
C ASP A 17 -6.84 -1.00 -13.00
N ASN A 18 -7.12 -0.23 -11.95
CA ASN A 18 -8.43 -0.14 -11.28
C ASN A 18 -9.00 -1.52 -10.84
N SER A 19 -8.14 -2.49 -10.56
CA SER A 19 -8.54 -3.83 -10.15
C SER A 19 -8.24 -4.08 -8.67
N ILE A 20 -9.25 -4.45 -7.89
CA ILE A 20 -9.08 -4.80 -6.47
C ILE A 20 -8.20 -6.04 -6.26
N ARG A 21 -8.04 -6.88 -7.29
CA ARG A 21 -7.14 -8.05 -7.25
C ARG A 21 -5.67 -7.67 -7.46
N LYS A 22 -5.41 -6.47 -8.00
CA LYS A 22 -4.07 -5.92 -8.23
C LYS A 22 -3.74 -4.83 -7.21
N TRP A 23 -3.99 -5.11 -5.92
CA TRP A 23 -3.67 -4.16 -4.87
C TRP A 23 -2.19 -4.22 -4.51
N VAL A 24 -1.59 -3.06 -4.20
CA VAL A 24 -0.15 -2.90 -3.96
C VAL A 24 0.10 -2.74 -2.47
N LEU A 25 -0.56 -1.76 -1.85
CA LEU A 25 -0.47 -1.52 -0.41
C LEU A 25 -1.79 -0.95 0.13
N ARG A 26 -2.01 -1.15 1.41
CA ARG A 26 -3.16 -0.62 2.16
C ARG A 26 -2.65 0.22 3.31
N LEU A 27 -3.01 1.49 3.32
CA LEU A 27 -2.69 2.41 4.40
C LEU A 27 -3.81 2.39 5.44
N TYR A 28 -3.42 2.21 6.69
CA TYR A 28 -4.29 2.24 7.86
C TYR A 28 -3.89 3.45 8.71
N ILE A 29 -4.85 4.35 8.92
CA ILE A 29 -4.70 5.49 9.80
C ILE A 29 -5.72 5.31 10.91
N ASN A 30 -5.26 5.27 12.15
CA ASN A 30 -6.11 5.28 13.33
C ASN A 30 -5.49 6.21 14.39
N ASN A 31 -6.22 6.51 15.45
CA ASN A 31 -5.83 7.52 16.43
C ASN A 31 -4.50 7.23 17.15
N ALA A 32 -4.00 5.99 17.11
CA ALA A 32 -2.81 5.57 17.85
C ALA A 32 -1.61 5.22 16.95
N ARG A 33 -1.86 4.76 15.72
CA ARG A 33 -0.82 4.26 14.81
C ARG A 33 -1.19 4.49 13.35
N THR A 34 -0.21 4.88 12.56
CA THR A 34 -0.30 4.90 11.09
C THR A 34 0.62 3.82 10.55
N TYR A 35 0.11 2.95 9.69
CA TYR A 35 0.91 1.87 9.12
C TYR A 35 0.36 1.47 7.76
N PHE A 36 1.18 0.83 6.94
CA PHE A 36 0.70 0.20 5.71
C PHE A 36 1.06 -1.28 5.66
N VAL A 37 0.23 -2.02 4.93
CA VAL A 37 0.43 -3.43 4.62
C VAL A 37 0.72 -3.57 3.14
N ILE A 38 1.82 -4.20 2.79
CA ILE A 38 2.24 -4.46 1.41
C ILE A 38 1.62 -5.78 0.92
N ASN A 39 1.25 -5.86 -0.36
CA ASN A 39 0.77 -7.10 -0.98
C ASN A 39 1.92 -8.02 -1.46
N ASP A 40 2.94 -8.19 -0.63
CA ASP A 40 3.99 -9.18 -0.80
C ASP A 40 3.50 -10.56 -0.28
N GLU A 41 4.41 -11.53 -0.24
CA GLU A 41 4.11 -12.89 0.23
C GLU A 41 3.83 -12.92 1.73
N GLU A 42 4.59 -12.17 2.51
CA GLU A 42 4.52 -12.12 3.97
C GLU A 42 3.45 -11.16 4.52
N LYS A 43 2.82 -10.35 3.66
CA LYS A 43 1.94 -9.24 4.08
C LYS A 43 2.66 -8.30 5.04
N THR A 44 3.87 -7.88 4.64
CA THR A 44 4.73 -7.02 5.45
C THR A 44 3.96 -5.79 5.92
N THR A 45 3.95 -5.58 7.24
CA THR A 45 3.31 -4.44 7.91
C THR A 45 4.39 -3.48 8.38
N ILE A 46 4.27 -2.22 8.00
CA ILE A 46 5.26 -1.18 8.32
C ILE A 46 4.56 0.00 8.97
N GLU A 47 4.94 0.28 10.21
CA GLU A 47 4.50 1.47 10.94
C GLU A 47 5.28 2.69 10.46
N ILE A 48 4.59 3.81 10.31
CA ILE A 48 5.14 5.07 9.81
C ILE A 48 4.65 6.22 10.68
N VAL A 49 5.44 7.30 10.72
CA VAL A 49 5.07 8.52 11.44
C VAL A 49 4.41 9.50 10.48
N ASP A 50 4.96 9.66 9.28
CA ASP A 50 4.41 10.48 8.21
C ASP A 50 4.15 9.64 6.96
N VAL A 51 3.14 10.01 6.17
CA VAL A 51 2.82 9.33 4.91
C VAL A 51 4.02 9.36 3.94
N ILE A 52 4.88 10.38 4.03
CA ILE A 52 6.09 10.49 3.21
C ILE A 52 7.13 9.41 3.53
N ASP A 53 7.08 8.78 4.69
CA ASP A 53 7.98 7.66 5.06
C ASP A 53 7.85 6.47 4.10
N ILE A 54 6.77 6.41 3.30
CA ILE A 54 6.60 5.42 2.24
C ILE A 54 7.78 5.37 1.26
N PHE A 55 8.46 6.50 1.00
CA PHE A 55 9.63 6.54 0.12
C PHE A 55 10.82 5.74 0.67
N ASN A 56 10.92 5.59 1.99
CA ASN A 56 11.95 4.78 2.65
C ASN A 56 11.74 3.26 2.46
N HIS A 57 10.61 2.86 1.86
CA HIS A 57 10.20 1.47 1.68
C HIS A 57 9.95 1.13 0.20
N ALA A 58 10.48 1.95 -0.71
CA ALA A 58 10.34 1.75 -2.15
C ALA A 58 10.89 0.39 -2.60
N ASP A 59 11.97 -0.08 -1.99
CA ASP A 59 12.60 -1.40 -2.21
C ASP A 59 11.62 -2.57 -1.98
N LYS A 60 10.66 -2.41 -1.07
CA LYS A 60 9.63 -3.42 -0.78
C LYS A 60 8.37 -3.25 -1.62
N ILE A 61 8.05 -2.02 -2.03
CA ILE A 61 6.83 -1.70 -2.77
C ILE A 61 7.00 -1.96 -4.27
N ILE A 62 8.14 -1.57 -4.86
CA ILE A 62 8.41 -1.70 -6.29
C ILE A 62 8.24 -3.16 -6.78
N PRO A 63 8.80 -4.19 -6.11
CA PRO A 63 8.63 -5.59 -6.54
C PRO A 63 7.17 -6.05 -6.61
N VAL A 64 6.28 -5.48 -5.78
CA VAL A 64 4.85 -5.80 -5.83
C VAL A 64 4.17 -5.17 -7.04
N VAL A 65 4.59 -3.95 -7.41
CA VAL A 65 4.10 -3.29 -8.63
C VAL A 65 4.56 -4.04 -9.88
N GLU A 66 5.81 -4.53 -9.88
CA GLU A 66 6.41 -5.26 -11.01
C GLU A 66 5.67 -6.56 -11.36
N ARG A 67 4.99 -7.20 -10.39
CA ARG A 67 4.12 -8.37 -10.63
C ARG A 67 2.93 -8.07 -11.55
N TYR A 68 2.62 -6.80 -11.78
CA TYR A 68 1.48 -6.34 -12.59
C TYR A 68 1.90 -5.61 -13.87
N LEU A 69 3.20 -5.57 -14.19
CA LEU A 69 3.69 -5.01 -15.46
C LEU A 69 3.17 -5.77 -16.66
#